data_AF-A0A538B658-F1
#
_entry.id   AF-A0A538B658-F1
#
_cell.length_a   1.000
_cell.length_b   1.000
_cell.length_c   1.000
_cell.angle_alpha   90.00
_cell.angle_beta   90.00
_cell.angle_gamma   90.00
#
_symmetry.space_group_name_H-M   'P 1'
#
loop_
_entity.id
_entity.type
_entity.pdbx_description
1 polymer ?
#
loop_
_entity_poly.entity_id
_entity_poly.type
_entity_poly.pdbx_seq_one_letter_code
_entity_poly.pdbx_strand_id
1 'polypeptide(L)'
;LHGAGFTPRVLSPFEERRLLYHGLGITNLVRRATASADELSPEELVEGARRLRRRVRRFPPRFVAFLGLTAYRTSFGRPEAVPGPQEDRLAGASVWLLPNPSGLNAHHQLPDLIAGLRLLRKAVRGGPRASGLPVRSSAGETPRRRQRSRARPAWPPPEPEP
;
A
#
# COMPACT_ATOMS: atom_id res chain seq x y z
N LEU A 1 10.97 1.92 -5.00
CA LEU A 1 10.10 2.13 -6.19
C LEU A 1 10.79 1.72 -7.50
N HIS A 2 11.91 2.34 -7.87
CA HIS A 2 12.66 2.02 -9.10
C HIS A 2 13.07 0.54 -9.19
N GLY A 3 13.69 -0.03 -8.15
CA GLY A 3 14.09 -1.44 -8.12
C GLY A 3 12.95 -2.46 -8.29
N ALA A 4 11.70 -2.03 -8.03
CA ALA A 4 10.49 -2.81 -8.27
C ALA A 4 9.80 -2.49 -9.61
N GLY A 5 10.37 -1.58 -10.41
CA GLY A 5 9.89 -1.19 -11.73
C GLY A 5 8.76 -0.16 -11.73
N PHE A 6 8.37 0.40 -10.58
CA PHE A 6 7.30 1.41 -10.52
C PHE A 6 7.66 2.71 -11.22
N THR A 7 8.95 3.05 -11.27
CA THR A 7 9.49 4.22 -11.97
C THR A 7 10.64 3.78 -12.89
N PRO A 8 10.83 4.45 -14.04
CA PRO A 8 11.86 4.07 -15.02
C PRO A 8 13.28 4.35 -14.53
N ARG A 9 13.44 5.27 -13.58
CA ARG A 9 14.70 5.62 -12.90
C ARG A 9 14.46 5.93 -11.43
N VAL A 10 15.54 6.14 -10.68
CA VAL A 10 15.48 6.74 -9.35
C VAL A 10 15.06 8.21 -9.49
N LEU A 11 14.07 8.61 -8.69
CA LEU A 11 13.60 9.99 -8.59
C LEU A 11 14.20 10.64 -7.35
N SER A 12 14.59 11.90 -7.46
CA SER A 12 14.95 12.72 -6.31
C SER A 12 13.73 13.01 -5.43
N PRO A 13 13.88 13.24 -4.11
CA PRO A 13 12.79 13.70 -3.25
C PRO A 13 12.08 14.97 -3.78
N PHE A 14 12.82 15.87 -4.43
CA PHE A 14 12.25 17.08 -5.05
C PHE A 14 11.39 16.78 -6.30
N GLU A 15 11.49 15.57 -6.83
CA GLU A 15 10.70 15.10 -7.97
C GLU A 15 9.43 14.34 -7.52
N GLU A 16 9.02 14.42 -6.26
CA GLU A 16 7.85 13.68 -5.72
C GLU A 16 6.61 13.81 -6.62
N ARG A 17 6.32 15.01 -7.13
CA ARG A 17 5.16 15.25 -8.02
C ARG A 17 5.20 14.41 -9.29
N ARG A 18 6.38 13.97 -9.75
CA ARG A 18 6.51 13.08 -10.92
C ARG A 18 5.91 11.70 -10.68
N LEU A 19 5.74 11.26 -9.43
CA LEU A 19 5.08 10.01 -9.09
C LEU A 19 3.65 9.95 -9.67
N LEU A 20 2.96 11.09 -9.74
CA LEU A 20 1.61 11.18 -10.29
C LEU A 20 1.56 10.80 -11.78
N TYR A 21 2.59 11.14 -12.56
CA TYR A 21 2.69 10.73 -13.97
C TYR A 21 2.87 9.22 -14.14
N HIS A 22 3.27 8.52 -13.08
CA HIS A 22 3.37 7.06 -13.04
C HIS A 22 2.14 6.40 -12.38
N GLY A 23 1.08 7.16 -12.09
CA GLY A 23 -0.13 6.67 -11.43
C GLY A 23 0.08 6.34 -9.95
N LEU A 24 1.09 6.96 -9.32
CA LEU A 24 1.45 6.73 -7.93
C LEU A 24 1.17 7.97 -7.09
N GLY A 25 0.63 7.76 -5.89
CA GLY A 25 0.53 8.78 -4.85
C GLY A 25 1.31 8.34 -3.62
N ILE A 26 1.78 9.32 -2.86
CA ILE A 26 2.43 9.11 -1.55
C ILE A 26 1.72 9.95 -0.49
N THR A 27 1.59 9.42 0.72
CA THR A 27 0.99 10.12 1.85
C THR A 27 1.49 9.50 3.14
N ASN A 28 1.58 10.32 4.18
CA ASN A 28 1.86 9.85 5.54
C ASN A 28 0.54 9.57 6.27
N LEU A 29 0.58 8.59 7.18
CA LEU A 29 -0.56 8.26 8.05
C LEU A 29 -0.75 9.34 9.13
N VAL A 30 0.37 9.78 9.73
CA VAL A 30 0.40 10.87 10.72
C VAL A 30 1.22 12.03 10.16
N ARG A 31 0.82 13.27 10.47
CA ARG A 31 1.38 14.50 9.89
C ARG A 31 2.66 14.99 10.58
N ARG A 32 2.90 14.57 11.82
CA ARG A 32 4.05 14.99 12.63
C ARG A 32 5.29 14.21 12.18
N ALA A 33 6.40 14.91 11.98
CA ALA A 33 7.71 14.26 11.87
C ALA A 33 8.10 13.76 13.27
N THR A 34 8.10 12.45 13.46
CA THR A 34 8.70 11.82 14.64
C THR A 34 9.98 11.10 14.20
N ALA A 35 10.99 11.05 15.06
CA ALA A 35 12.26 10.40 14.74
C ALA A 35 12.09 8.87 14.64
N SER A 36 11.13 8.31 15.38
CA SER A 36 10.65 6.93 15.21
C SER A 36 9.12 6.84 15.10
N ALA A 37 8.64 5.80 14.42
CA ALA A 37 7.21 5.45 14.37
C ALA A 37 6.64 5.05 15.76
N ASP A 38 7.53 4.70 16.70
CA ASP A 38 7.18 4.26 18.06
C ASP A 38 6.82 5.43 19.00
N GLU A 39 7.09 6.67 18.60
CA GLU A 39 6.70 7.88 19.35
C GLU A 39 5.25 8.30 19.07
N LEU A 40 4.56 7.62 18.16
CA LEU A 40 3.18 7.93 17.79
C LEU A 40 2.22 7.23 18.74
N SER A 41 1.35 8.00 19.39
CA SER A 41 0.32 7.44 20.24
C SER A 41 -0.69 6.61 19.42
N PRO A 42 -1.29 5.55 20.00
CA PRO A 42 -2.37 4.81 19.36
C PRO A 42 -3.51 5.72 18.84
N GLU A 43 -3.84 6.77 19.59
CA GLU A 43 -4.88 7.75 19.25
C GLU A 43 -4.53 8.54 17.98
N GLU A 44 -3.28 8.97 17.85
CA GLU A 44 -2.79 9.66 16.64
C GLU A 44 -2.82 8.74 15.42
N LEU A 45 -2.46 7.46 15.60
CA LEU A 45 -2.52 6.46 14.54
C LEU A 45 -3.95 6.20 14.08
N VAL A 46 -4.90 6.07 15.02
CA VAL A 46 -6.32 5.89 14.72
C VAL A 46 -6.90 7.11 14.00
N GLU A 47 -6.59 8.33 14.45
CA GLU A 47 -7.04 9.54 13.75
C GLU A 47 -6.38 9.69 12.37
N GLY A 48 -5.11 9.31 12.25
CA GLY A 48 -4.39 9.19 10.98
C GLY A 48 -5.11 8.25 10.01
N ALA A 49 -5.53 7.07 10.46
CA ALA A 49 -6.30 6.12 9.64
C ALA A 49 -7.66 6.69 9.22
N ARG A 50 -8.34 7.45 10.09
CA ARG A 50 -9.58 8.16 9.71
C ARG A 50 -9.33 9.18 8.61
N ARG A 51 -8.27 9.98 8.71
CA ARG A 51 -7.85 10.94 7.66
C ARG A 51 -7.51 10.23 6.36
N LEU A 52 -6.74 9.15 6.42
CA LEU A 52 -6.38 8.35 5.26
C LEU A 52 -7.62 7.77 4.58
N ARG A 53 -8.58 7.22 5.34
CA ARG A 53 -9.85 6.71 4.80
C ARG A 53 -10.64 7.80 4.07
N ARG A 54 -10.68 9.04 4.60
CA ARG A 54 -11.30 10.18 3.90
C ARG A 54 -10.56 10.52 2.60
N ARG A 55 -9.22 10.49 2.61
CA ARG A 55 -8.40 10.76 1.43
C ARG A 55 -8.61 9.71 0.33
N VAL A 56 -8.66 8.44 0.71
CA VAL A 56 -8.91 7.31 -0.22
C VAL A 56 -10.31 7.38 -0.81
N ARG A 57 -11.34 7.79 -0.06
CA ARG A 57 -12.67 8.05 -0.64
C ARG A 57 -12.66 9.18 -1.67
N ARG A 58 -11.91 10.26 -1.39
CA ARG A 58 -11.80 11.43 -2.29
C ARG A 58 -10.99 11.13 -3.55
N PHE A 59 -9.94 10.32 -3.43
CA PHE A 59 -9.03 9.97 -4.52
C PHE A 59 -8.90 8.45 -4.57
N PRO A 60 -9.87 7.72 -5.16
CA PRO A 60 -10.01 6.26 -5.04
C PRO A 60 -8.89 5.52 -5.78
N PRO A 61 -7.81 5.09 -5.09
CA PRO A 61 -6.79 4.29 -5.73
C PRO A 61 -7.26 2.84 -5.81
N ARG A 62 -6.69 2.07 -6.74
CA ARG A 62 -6.95 0.62 -6.79
C ARG A 62 -6.31 -0.11 -5.60
N PHE A 63 -5.16 0.38 -5.14
CA PHE A 63 -4.37 -0.23 -4.08
C PHE A 63 -3.85 0.84 -3.11
N VAL A 64 -3.80 0.51 -1.83
CA VAL A 64 -3.09 1.28 -0.80
C VAL A 64 -2.04 0.36 -0.18
N ALA A 65 -0.78 0.77 -0.25
CA ALA A 65 0.33 0.05 0.36
C ALA A 65 0.80 0.80 1.61
N PHE A 66 0.83 0.11 2.74
CA PHE A 66 1.43 0.60 3.99
C PHE A 66 2.86 0.10 4.07
N LEU A 67 3.79 1.02 4.35
CA LEU A 67 5.18 0.68 4.67
C LEU A 67 5.29 0.59 6.19
N GLY A 68 5.47 -0.62 6.69
CA GLY A 68 5.45 -0.93 8.13
C GLY A 68 4.13 -1.48 8.60
N LEU A 69 4.21 -2.49 9.46
CA LEU A 69 3.06 -3.23 9.95
C LEU A 69 2.48 -2.59 11.21
N THR A 70 3.32 -2.08 12.12
CA THR A 70 2.91 -1.57 13.44
C THR A 70 1.79 -0.53 13.34
N ALA A 71 2.01 0.51 12.53
CA ALA A 71 1.03 1.57 12.33
C ALA A 71 -0.31 1.02 11.81
N TYR A 72 -0.29 0.03 10.90
CA TYR A 72 -1.50 -0.61 10.41
C TYR A 72 -2.19 -1.46 11.48
N ARG A 73 -1.43 -2.34 12.15
CA ARG A 73 -1.94 -3.23 13.20
C ARG A 73 -2.65 -2.43 14.30
N THR A 74 -2.06 -1.34 14.75
CA THR A 74 -2.63 -0.45 15.77
C THR A 74 -3.83 0.33 15.22
N SER A 75 -3.67 1.08 14.12
CA SER A 75 -4.72 1.99 13.65
C SER A 75 -5.96 1.31 13.06
N PHE A 76 -5.83 0.05 12.60
CA PHE A 76 -6.92 -0.74 12.05
C PHE A 76 -7.36 -1.89 12.96
N GLY A 77 -6.77 -2.05 14.15
CA GLY A 77 -7.16 -3.10 15.11
C GLY A 77 -6.90 -4.51 14.59
N ARG A 78 -5.78 -4.72 13.90
CA ARG A 78 -5.40 -5.99 13.26
C ARG A 78 -4.04 -6.50 13.78
N PRO A 79 -3.93 -6.95 15.05
CA PRO A 79 -2.65 -7.29 15.67
C PRO A 79 -1.88 -8.40 14.92
N GLU A 80 -2.59 -9.33 14.29
CA GLU A 80 -2.01 -10.48 13.58
C GLU A 80 -1.74 -10.22 12.10
N ALA A 81 -1.92 -8.99 11.60
CA ALA A 81 -1.72 -8.70 10.18
C ALA A 81 -0.27 -8.96 9.76
N VAL A 82 -0.06 -9.71 8.67
CA VAL A 82 1.27 -10.11 8.15
C VAL A 82 1.58 -9.37 6.85
N PRO A 83 2.86 -9.32 6.40
CA PRO A 83 3.21 -8.72 5.11
C PRO A 83 2.45 -9.34 3.94
N GLY A 84 2.19 -8.54 2.90
CA GLY A 84 1.44 -8.93 1.71
C GLY A 84 -0.01 -8.40 1.67
N PRO A 85 -0.86 -8.98 0.81
CA PRO A 85 -2.23 -8.52 0.63
C PRO A 85 -3.10 -8.83 1.85
N GLN A 86 -3.92 -7.86 2.22
CA GLN A 86 -4.89 -8.00 3.30
C GLN A 86 -6.30 -8.28 2.74
N GLU A 87 -7.13 -8.94 3.55
CA GLU A 87 -8.54 -9.18 3.22
C GLU A 87 -9.36 -7.89 3.33
N ASP A 88 -9.01 -7.04 4.30
CA ASP A 88 -9.66 -5.76 4.49
C ASP A 88 -9.40 -4.81 3.33
N ARG A 89 -10.43 -4.00 3.05
CA ARG A 89 -10.35 -2.90 2.08
C ARG A 89 -10.39 -1.56 2.79
N LEU A 90 -9.60 -0.63 2.28
CA LEU A 90 -9.65 0.75 2.70
C LEU A 90 -10.52 1.53 1.73
N ALA A 91 -11.77 1.80 2.10
CA ALA A 91 -12.72 2.54 1.27
C ALA A 91 -12.80 2.01 -0.18
N GLY A 92 -12.81 0.68 -0.36
CA GLY A 92 -12.88 0.01 -1.65
C GLY A 92 -11.52 -0.38 -2.25
N ALA A 93 -10.43 0.28 -1.84
CA ALA A 93 -9.07 -0.03 -2.27
C ALA A 93 -8.54 -1.30 -1.62
N SER A 94 -7.80 -2.12 -2.38
CA SER A 94 -7.09 -3.28 -1.85
C SER A 94 -5.91 -2.84 -0.98
N VAL A 95 -5.80 -3.39 0.23
CA VAL A 95 -4.73 -3.07 1.17
C VAL A 95 -3.56 -4.05 1.03
N TRP A 96 -2.35 -3.51 1.04
CA TRP A 96 -1.10 -4.27 1.06
C TRP A 96 -0.20 -3.77 2.18
N LEU A 97 0.39 -4.70 2.93
CA LEU A 97 1.41 -4.40 3.93
C LEU A 97 2.77 -4.76 3.37
N LEU A 98 3.71 -3.84 3.48
CA LEU A 98 5.09 -4.02 3.08
C LEU A 98 5.98 -3.79 4.31
N PRO A 99 7.16 -4.42 4.39
CA PRO A 99 8.12 -4.11 5.44
C PRO A 99 8.51 -2.63 5.34
N ASN A 100 8.81 -2.01 6.47
CA ASN A 100 9.39 -0.67 6.49
C ASN A 100 10.92 -0.80 6.56
N PRO A 101 11.69 -0.10 5.73
CA PRO A 101 13.10 0.11 6.00
C PRO A 101 13.23 1.05 7.21
N SER A 102 13.41 0.52 8.41
CA SER A 102 13.83 1.36 9.54
C SER A 102 15.32 1.70 9.39
N GLY A 103 15.68 2.94 9.75
CA GLY A 103 17.02 3.50 9.48
C GLY A 103 18.19 2.78 10.16
N LEU A 104 17.93 1.86 11.08
CA LEU A 104 18.96 1.14 11.83
C LEU A 104 19.51 -0.08 11.07
N ASN A 105 18.79 -0.66 10.10
CA ASN A 105 19.20 -1.84 9.31
C ASN A 105 18.75 -1.73 7.83
N ALA A 106 18.95 -0.56 7.22
CA ALA A 106 18.38 -0.22 5.92
C ALA A 106 18.81 -1.14 4.75
N HIS A 107 20.01 -1.73 4.81
CA HIS A 107 20.55 -2.56 3.75
C HIS A 107 19.84 -3.92 3.62
N HIS A 108 19.56 -4.60 4.73
CA HIS A 108 18.86 -5.90 4.71
C HIS A 108 17.37 -5.74 4.34
N GLN A 109 16.76 -4.60 4.67
CA GLN A 109 15.33 -4.38 4.46
C GLN A 109 14.96 -3.85 3.07
N LEU A 110 15.93 -3.31 2.31
CA LEU A 110 15.69 -2.81 0.96
C LEU A 110 15.37 -3.92 -0.06
N PRO A 111 16.10 -5.06 -0.11
CA PRO A 111 15.74 -6.22 -0.93
C PRO A 111 14.31 -6.71 -0.68
N ASP A 112 13.91 -6.86 0.58
CA ASP A 112 12.56 -7.30 0.96
C ASP A 112 11.47 -6.32 0.55
N LEU A 113 11.71 -5.02 0.77
CA LEU A 113 10.79 -3.99 0.29
C LEU A 113 10.66 -4.02 -1.23
N ILE A 114 11.77 -4.21 -1.95
CA ILE A 114 11.76 -4.35 -3.41
C ILE A 114 10.97 -5.60 -3.81
N ALA A 115 11.17 -6.73 -3.15
CA ALA A 115 10.45 -7.97 -3.42
C ALA A 115 8.93 -7.82 -3.20
N GLY A 116 8.53 -7.24 -2.06
CA GLY A 116 7.12 -6.95 -1.77
C GLY A 116 6.49 -5.98 -2.77
N LEU A 117 7.21 -4.92 -3.15
CA LEU A 117 6.76 -3.99 -4.21
C LEU A 117 6.64 -4.69 -5.57
N ARG A 118 7.53 -5.62 -5.93
CA ARG A 118 7.41 -6.40 -7.17
C ARG A 118 6.15 -7.27 -7.17
N LEU A 119 5.82 -7.91 -6.05
CA LEU A 119 4.57 -8.67 -5.90
C LEU A 119 3.34 -7.76 -6.06
N LEU A 120 3.34 -6.59 -5.40
CA LEU A 120 2.29 -5.60 -5.57
C LEU A 120 2.16 -5.16 -7.04
N ARG A 121 3.26 -4.87 -7.73
CA ARG A 121 3.25 -4.49 -9.15
C ARG A 121 2.63 -5.57 -10.03
N LYS A 122 2.96 -6.85 -9.80
CA LYS A 122 2.34 -7.98 -10.51
C LYS A 122 0.82 -8.00 -10.27
N ALA A 123 0.37 -7.79 -9.02
CA ALA A 123 -1.06 -7.72 -8.70
C ALA A 123 -1.77 -6.54 -9.37
N VAL A 124 -1.15 -5.36 -9.43
CA VAL A 124 -1.69 -4.18 -10.12
C VAL A 124 -1.90 -4.44 -11.62
N ARG A 125 -0.99 -5.17 -12.25
CA ARG A 125 -1.03 -5.54 -13.68
C ARG A 125 -2.00 -6.70 -13.96
N GLY A 126 -2.12 -7.67 -13.05
CA GLY A 126 -2.97 -8.86 -13.20
C GLY A 126 -4.41 -8.72 -12.68
N GLY A 127 -4.73 -7.61 -12.00
CA GLY A 127 -6.11 -7.27 -11.64
C GLY A 127 -6.86 -6.65 -12.82
N PRO A 128 -8.20 -6.77 -12.90
CA PRO A 128 -8.99 -6.11 -13.93
C PRO A 128 -8.62 -4.63 -13.95
N ARG A 129 -8.15 -4.14 -15.11
CA ARG A 129 -7.90 -2.70 -15.31
C ARG A 129 -9.21 -2.01 -14.96
N ALA A 130 -9.16 -1.00 -14.09
CA ALA A 130 -10.26 -0.03 -14.08
C ALA A 130 -10.31 0.48 -15.52
N SER A 131 -11.37 0.14 -16.26
CA SER A 131 -11.68 0.77 -17.52
C SER A 131 -11.56 2.29 -17.30
N GLY A 132 -11.02 2.98 -18.31
CA GLY A 132 -10.80 4.41 -18.26
C GLY A 132 -12.03 5.18 -17.78
N LEU A 133 -11.80 6.40 -17.31
CA LEU A 133 -12.81 7.40 -16.95
C LEU A 133 -14.18 7.12 -17.58
N PRO A 134 -15.25 6.93 -16.80
CA PRO A 134 -16.54 6.59 -17.37
C PRO A 134 -17.05 7.75 -18.21
N VAL A 135 -17.08 7.57 -19.54
CA VAL A 135 -18.07 8.22 -20.39
C VAL A 135 -19.42 7.74 -19.88
N ARG A 136 -20.28 8.67 -19.46
CA ARG A 136 -21.63 8.38 -19.00
C ARG A 136 -22.35 7.59 -20.10
N SER A 137 -22.78 6.38 -19.80
CA SER A 137 -23.95 5.79 -20.40
C SER A 137 -24.70 4.96 -19.36
N SER A 138 -26.01 5.07 -19.43
CA SER A 138 -27.03 4.60 -18.51
C SER A 138 -27.33 3.11 -18.61
N ALA A 139 -27.84 2.59 -17.49
CA ALA A 139 -28.72 1.43 -17.32
C ALA A 139 -28.10 0.02 -17.41
N GLY A 140 -28.52 -0.83 -16.46
CA GLY A 140 -28.41 -2.28 -16.53
C GLY A 140 -27.80 -2.93 -15.29
N GLU A 141 -28.66 -3.59 -14.50
CA GLU A 141 -28.38 -4.44 -13.34
C GLU A 141 -27.08 -5.27 -13.38
N THR A 142 -26.45 -5.43 -12.21
CA THR A 142 -25.30 -6.32 -12.03
C THR A 142 -25.62 -7.44 -11.03
N PRO A 143 -25.46 -8.73 -11.38
CA PRO A 143 -25.70 -9.84 -10.47
C PRO A 143 -24.55 -9.97 -9.45
N ARG A 144 -24.90 -10.42 -8.23
CA ARG A 144 -23.95 -10.67 -7.14
C ARG A 144 -22.93 -11.76 -7.51
N ARG A 145 -21.71 -11.36 -7.87
CA ARG A 145 -20.62 -12.27 -8.20
C ARG A 145 -19.95 -12.77 -6.91
N ARG A 146 -20.06 -14.08 -6.66
CA ARG A 146 -19.32 -14.81 -5.62
C ARG A 146 -17.82 -14.48 -5.72
N GLN A 147 -17.25 -13.97 -4.63
CA GLN A 147 -15.80 -13.81 -4.47
C GLN A 147 -15.17 -15.21 -4.43
N ARG A 148 -14.57 -15.63 -5.54
CA ARG A 148 -13.61 -16.73 -5.52
C ARG A 148 -12.39 -16.25 -4.74
N SER A 149 -12.04 -16.95 -3.67
CA SER A 149 -10.80 -16.77 -2.93
C SER A 149 -9.64 -16.97 -3.93
N ARG A 150 -8.96 -15.88 -4.29
CA ARG A 150 -7.66 -15.99 -4.94
C ARG A 150 -6.66 -16.32 -3.84
N ALA A 151 -5.90 -17.40 -4.02
CA ALA A 151 -4.78 -17.73 -3.16
C ALA A 151 -3.90 -16.49 -2.94
N ARG A 152 -3.57 -16.21 -1.68
CA ARG A 152 -2.68 -15.11 -1.33
C ARG A 152 -1.33 -15.36 -2.01
N PRO A 153 -0.77 -14.43 -2.80
CA PRO A 153 0.60 -14.54 -3.26
C PRO A 153 1.52 -14.72 -2.04
N ALA A 154 2.31 -15.79 -2.03
CA ALA A 154 3.22 -16.11 -0.94
C ALA A 154 4.23 -14.96 -0.77
N TRP A 155 4.38 -14.50 0.48
CA TRP A 155 5.46 -13.61 0.86
C TRP A 155 6.79 -14.38 0.78
N PRO A 156 7.85 -13.83 0.16
CA PRO A 156 9.14 -14.51 0.13
C PRO A 156 9.69 -14.65 1.56
N PRO A 157 10.32 -15.80 1.91
CA PRO A 157 11.02 -15.91 3.18
C PRO A 157 12.17 -14.89 3.23
N PRO A 158 12.53 -14.38 4.43
CA PRO A 158 13.76 -13.60 4.58
C PRO A 158 14.96 -14.45 4.14
N GLU A 159 15.95 -13.83 3.49
CA GLU A 159 17.20 -14.52 3.17
C GLU A 159 17.91 -14.95 4.46
N PRO A 160 18.57 -16.13 4.48
CA PRO A 160 19.34 -16.57 5.65
C PRO A 160 20.48 -15.58 5.93
N GLU A 161 20.69 -15.23 7.20
CA GLU A 161 21.85 -14.43 7.61
C GLU A 161 23.17 -15.20 7.35
N PRO A 162 24.27 -14.50 7.01
CA PRO A 162 25.57 -15.10 6.77
C PRO A 162 26.24 -15.67 8.03
#